data_AF-A0A9J6GJ69-F1
#
_entry.id   AF-A0A9J6GJ69-F1
#
_cell.length_a   1.000
_cell.length_b   1.000
_cell.length_c   1.000
_cell.angle_alpha   90.00
_cell.angle_beta   90.00
_cell.angle_gamma   90.00
#
_symmetry.space_group_name_H-M   'P 1'
#
loop_
_entity.id
_entity.type
_entity.pdbx_description
1 polymer ?
#
loop_
_entity_poly.entity_id
_entity_poly.type
_entity_poly.pdbx_seq_one_letter_code
_entity_poly.pdbx_strand_id
1 'polypeptide(L)'
;MDEPTTGLDPETKRRTWDVIKSIDKQHTSILLSTHDMAEADVLADHIAIMANGKVIFSGSATFLKKTCRVGYNVVLEKQEGFKLRHVLAIVKKAVPEADVTNEKKHEVTISLNTFETRNFETMFKELAEAKKSLGIASTSVTIATMKDVYLKYVYHYHATFLFVYVNVGQWGLSADTVRMHSIRITKSFSCRIFS
;
A
#
# COMPACT_ATOMS: atom_id res chain seq x y z
N MET A 1 6.18 10.62 16.31
CA MET A 1 6.57 9.33 16.94
C MET A 1 7.34 8.55 15.90
N ASP A 2 8.49 7.99 16.26
CA ASP A 2 9.29 7.18 15.34
C ASP A 2 9.08 5.70 15.68
N GLU A 3 8.53 4.94 14.73
CA GLU A 3 8.35 3.49 14.82
C GLU A 3 7.63 2.99 16.09
N PRO A 4 6.45 3.53 16.45
CA PRO A 4 5.85 3.31 17.77
C PRO A 4 5.34 1.89 18.02
N THR A 5 5.22 1.06 16.99
CA THR A 5 4.77 -0.34 17.11
C THR A 5 5.82 -1.37 16.72
N THR A 6 7.06 -0.94 16.51
CA THR A 6 8.16 -1.85 16.20
C THR A 6 8.50 -2.72 17.42
N GLY A 7 8.57 -4.04 17.20
CA GLY A 7 8.87 -5.01 18.26
C GLY A 7 7.68 -5.39 19.16
N LEU A 8 6.48 -4.85 18.91
CA LEU A 8 5.25 -5.26 19.58
C LEU A 8 4.68 -6.53 18.94
N ASP A 9 4.05 -7.37 19.75
CA ASP A 9 3.24 -8.48 19.24
C ASP A 9 1.97 -7.97 18.52
N PRO A 10 1.31 -8.79 17.69
CA PRO A 10 0.16 -8.35 16.90
C PRO A 10 -1.02 -7.82 17.72
N GLU A 11 -1.23 -8.29 18.95
CA GLU A 11 -2.33 -7.86 19.81
C GLU A 11 -2.01 -6.50 20.42
N THR A 12 -0.83 -6.36 21.03
CA THR A 12 -0.39 -5.09 21.62
C THR A 12 -0.30 -3.99 20.56
N LYS A 13 0.16 -4.32 19.35
CA LYS A 13 0.18 -3.40 18.22
C LYS A 13 -1.20 -2.84 17.89
N ARG A 14 -2.23 -3.69 17.84
CA ARG A 14 -3.62 -3.24 17.60
C ARG A 14 -4.12 -2.33 18.71
N ARG A 15 -3.83 -2.67 19.98
CA ARG A 15 -4.18 -1.80 21.11
C ARG A 15 -3.51 -0.42 21.01
N THR A 16 -2.23 -0.37 20.63
CA THR A 16 -1.52 0.89 20.39
C THR A 16 -2.17 1.69 19.27
N TRP A 17 -2.58 1.04 18.18
CA TRP A 17 -3.30 1.70 17.08
C TRP A 17 -4.63 2.31 17.54
N ASP A 18 -5.38 1.60 18.38
CA ASP A 18 -6.65 2.10 18.94
C ASP A 18 -6.44 3.32 19.83
N VAL A 19 -5.37 3.31 20.65
CA VAL A 19 -4.98 4.46 21.47
C VAL A 19 -4.63 5.66 20.59
N ILE A 20 -3.80 5.48 19.55
CA ILE A 20 -3.42 6.56 18.62
C ILE A 20 -4.67 7.15 17.96
N LYS A 21 -5.59 6.30 17.49
CA LYS A 21 -6.88 6.74 16.93
C LYS A 21 -7.77 7.46 17.94
N SER A 22 -7.69 7.12 19.22
CA SER A 22 -8.47 7.80 20.26
C SER A 22 -7.92 9.21 20.56
N ILE A 23 -6.60 9.41 20.45
CA ILE A 23 -5.95 10.71 20.64
C ILE A 23 -6.27 11.64 19.46
N ASP A 24 -6.25 11.09 18.24
CA ASP A 24 -6.66 11.81 17.04
C ASP A 24 -8.07 12.43 17.15
N LYS A 25 -9.04 11.68 17.70
CA LYS A 25 -10.41 12.17 17.95
C LYS A 25 -10.49 13.40 18.87
N GLN A 26 -9.40 13.76 19.56
CA GLN A 26 -9.29 14.96 20.39
C GLN A 26 -8.72 16.16 19.62
N HIS A 27 -8.77 16.14 18.27
CA HIS A 27 -8.21 17.17 17.39
C HIS A 27 -6.70 17.40 17.54
N THR A 28 -5.98 16.36 17.97
CA THR A 28 -4.52 16.41 18.11
C THR A 28 -3.86 15.88 16.84
N SER A 29 -3.01 16.69 16.21
CA SER A 29 -2.23 16.25 15.06
C SER A 29 -1.06 15.35 15.47
N ILE A 30 -0.94 14.21 14.81
CA ILE A 30 0.09 13.21 15.11
C ILE A 30 0.91 12.94 13.84
N LEU A 31 2.22 13.21 13.93
CA LEU A 31 3.19 12.79 12.93
C LEU A 31 3.80 11.45 13.34
N LEU A 32 3.72 10.45 12.47
CA LEU A 32 4.22 9.09 12.69
C LEU A 32 5.15 8.69 11.55
N SER A 33 6.33 8.17 11.85
CA SER A 33 7.16 7.45 10.87
C SER A 33 7.02 5.97 11.11
N THR A 34 6.78 5.22 10.04
CA THR A 34 6.64 3.77 10.11
C THR A 34 7.07 3.11 8.81
N HIS A 35 7.81 2.02 8.92
CA HIS A 35 8.06 1.10 7.82
C HIS A 35 6.95 0.04 7.66
N ASP A 36 5.97 0.01 8.56
CA ASP A 36 4.83 -0.90 8.48
C ASP A 36 3.70 -0.30 7.63
N MET A 37 3.53 -0.87 6.44
CA MET A 37 2.49 -0.42 5.50
C MET A 37 1.07 -0.70 5.98
N ALA A 38 0.86 -1.70 6.85
CA ALA A 38 -0.44 -1.96 7.45
C ALA A 38 -0.77 -0.91 8.52
N GLU A 39 0.25 -0.44 9.27
CA GLU A 39 0.09 0.70 10.16
C GLU A 39 -0.31 1.96 9.39
N ALA A 40 0.37 2.23 8.27
CA ALA A 40 0.03 3.33 7.38
C ALA A 40 -1.40 3.24 6.82
N ASP A 41 -1.82 2.06 6.35
CA ASP A 41 -3.18 1.86 5.83
C ASP A 41 -4.26 2.07 6.92
N VAL A 42 -3.96 1.76 8.19
CA VAL A 42 -4.94 1.77 9.27
C VAL A 42 -5.00 3.10 10.01
N LEU A 43 -3.86 3.75 10.25
CA LEU A 43 -3.75 4.96 11.05
C LEU A 43 -3.80 6.24 10.23
N ALA A 44 -3.35 6.23 8.98
CA ALA A 44 -3.14 7.45 8.21
C ALA A 44 -4.42 8.00 7.58
N ASP A 45 -4.71 9.27 7.84
CA ASP A 45 -5.60 10.06 6.97
C ASP A 45 -4.84 10.56 5.74
N HIS A 46 -3.56 10.89 5.92
CA HIS A 46 -2.68 11.43 4.90
C HIS A 46 -1.30 10.77 4.98
N ILE A 47 -0.77 10.35 3.84
CA ILE A 47 0.48 9.61 3.75
C ILE A 47 1.44 10.44 2.89
N ALA A 48 2.68 10.57 3.35
CA ALA A 48 3.78 11.16 2.60
C ALA A 48 4.90 10.12 2.42
N ILE A 49 5.15 9.72 1.18
CA ILE A 49 6.23 8.81 0.82
C ILE A 49 7.47 9.64 0.50
N MET A 50 8.61 9.35 1.13
CA MET A 50 9.86 10.08 0.92
C MET A 50 10.97 9.19 0.35
N ALA A 51 11.65 9.71 -0.67
CA ALA A 51 12.85 9.12 -1.27
C ALA A 51 13.97 10.15 -1.31
N ASN A 52 15.20 9.77 -0.93
CA ASN A 52 16.38 10.63 -1.04
C ASN A 52 16.18 12.04 -0.42
N GLY A 53 15.51 12.11 0.74
CA GLY A 53 15.23 13.36 1.44
C GLY A 53 14.15 14.25 0.81
N LYS A 54 13.39 13.75 -0.17
CA LYS A 54 12.29 14.48 -0.83
C LYS A 54 10.99 13.70 -0.76
N VAL A 55 9.87 14.39 -0.61
CA VAL A 55 8.54 13.78 -0.77
C VAL A 55 8.34 13.47 -2.25
N ILE A 56 8.06 12.20 -2.55
CA ILE A 56 7.77 11.72 -3.91
C ILE A 56 6.26 11.57 -4.14
N PHE A 57 5.50 11.18 -3.11
CA PHE A 57 4.05 11.07 -3.17
C PHE A 57 3.43 11.58 -1.88
N SER A 58 2.30 12.27 -1.99
CA SER A 58 1.56 12.76 -0.83
C SER A 58 0.06 12.72 -1.11
N GLY A 59 -0.73 12.31 -0.13
CA GLY A 59 -2.18 12.24 -0.23
C GLY A 59 -2.77 11.17 0.67
N SER A 60 -4.09 10.98 0.63
CA SER A 60 -4.74 9.86 1.33
C SER A 60 -4.30 8.50 0.76
N ALA A 61 -4.44 7.43 1.54
CA ALA A 61 -4.15 6.07 1.07
C ALA A 61 -4.91 5.73 -0.22
N THR A 62 -6.16 6.17 -0.34
CA THR A 62 -6.99 5.97 -1.55
C THR A 62 -6.48 6.77 -2.73
N PHE A 63 -6.04 8.02 -2.51
CA PHE A 63 -5.40 8.83 -3.55
C PHE A 63 -4.12 8.17 -4.04
N LEU A 64 -3.24 7.74 -3.14
CA LEU A 64 -1.98 7.09 -3.51
C LEU A 64 -2.18 5.81 -4.29
N LYS A 65 -3.11 4.95 -3.86
CA LYS A 65 -3.48 3.72 -4.59
C LYS A 65 -3.98 4.02 -6.01
N LYS A 66 -4.81 5.05 -6.17
CA LYS A 66 -5.31 5.52 -7.48
C LYS A 66 -4.18 6.05 -8.36
N THR A 67 -3.37 6.97 -7.85
CA THR A 67 -2.25 7.59 -8.57
C THR A 67 -1.22 6.54 -8.99
N CYS A 68 -0.95 5.55 -8.13
CA CYS A 68 -0.03 4.46 -8.43
C CYS A 68 -0.67 3.35 -9.28
N ARG A 69 -1.96 3.48 -9.62
CA ARG A 69 -2.74 2.48 -10.39
C ARG A 69 -2.57 1.09 -9.77
N VAL A 70 -2.78 0.98 -8.45
CA VAL A 70 -2.82 -0.30 -7.72
C VAL A 70 -4.21 -0.40 -7.11
N GLY A 71 -5.10 -1.16 -7.76
CA GLY A 71 -6.51 -1.26 -7.37
C GLY A 71 -6.83 -2.64 -6.80
N TYR A 72 -6.76 -3.65 -7.64
CA TYR A 72 -7.08 -5.03 -7.28
C TYR A 72 -5.92 -5.98 -7.55
N ASN A 73 -5.85 -7.02 -6.74
CA ASN A 73 -4.94 -8.14 -6.90
C ASN A 73 -5.75 -9.44 -7.05
N VAL A 74 -5.28 -10.34 -7.91
CA VAL A 74 -5.76 -11.72 -7.99
C VAL A 74 -4.75 -12.60 -7.29
N VAL A 75 -5.20 -13.36 -6.30
CA VAL A 75 -4.38 -14.32 -5.57
C VAL A 75 -4.82 -15.72 -5.97
N LEU A 76 -3.87 -16.52 -6.43
CA LEU A 76 -4.09 -17.88 -6.91
C LEU A 76 -3.27 -18.83 -6.07
N GLU A 77 -3.90 -19.86 -5.52
CA GLU A 77 -3.20 -20.98 -4.92
C GLU A 77 -2.77 -21.97 -6.01
N LYS A 78 -1.50 -22.37 -5.96
CA LYS A 78 -0.88 -23.28 -6.91
C LYS A 78 -1.07 -24.73 -6.48
N GLN A 79 -1.39 -25.59 -7.44
CA GLN A 79 -1.30 -27.05 -7.31
C GLN A 79 -0.33 -27.62 -8.35
N GLU A 80 -0.16 -28.93 -8.35
CA GLU A 80 0.72 -29.62 -9.28
C GLU A 80 0.36 -29.28 -10.75
N GLY A 81 1.40 -29.02 -11.56
CA GLY A 81 1.22 -28.63 -12.96
C GLY A 81 0.78 -27.18 -13.18
N PHE A 82 0.98 -26.28 -12.21
CA PHE A 82 0.64 -24.85 -12.35
C PHE A 82 1.31 -24.19 -13.58
N LYS A 83 0.50 -23.53 -14.42
CA LYS A 83 0.96 -22.92 -15.69
C LYS A 83 0.86 -21.39 -15.66
N LEU A 84 1.81 -20.73 -15.02
CA LEU A 84 1.84 -19.27 -14.88
C LEU A 84 1.64 -18.51 -16.21
N ARG A 85 2.32 -18.93 -17.28
CA ARG A 85 2.23 -18.26 -18.60
C ARG A 85 0.79 -18.23 -19.14
N HIS A 86 0.04 -19.31 -18.99
CA HIS A 86 -1.33 -19.41 -19.49
C HIS A 86 -2.29 -18.61 -18.61
N VAL A 87 -2.10 -18.66 -17.29
CA VAL A 87 -2.84 -17.81 -16.34
C VAL A 87 -2.64 -16.34 -16.69
N LEU A 88 -1.39 -15.90 -16.86
CA LEU A 88 -1.09 -14.52 -17.22
C LEU A 88 -1.67 -14.13 -18.58
N ALA A 89 -1.72 -15.04 -19.55
CA ALA A 89 -2.37 -14.75 -20.83
C ALA A 89 -3.87 -14.46 -20.67
N ILE A 90 -4.58 -15.24 -19.85
CA ILE A 90 -6.01 -15.02 -19.55
C ILE A 90 -6.20 -13.69 -18.81
N VAL A 91 -5.38 -13.44 -17.78
CA VAL A 91 -5.47 -12.19 -17.00
C VAL A 91 -5.15 -10.97 -17.87
N LYS A 92 -4.09 -11.03 -18.69
CA LYS A 92 -3.68 -9.93 -19.58
C LYS A 92 -4.65 -9.68 -20.74
N LYS A 93 -5.39 -10.70 -21.17
CA LYS A 93 -6.49 -10.54 -22.14
C LYS A 93 -7.59 -9.64 -21.58
N ALA A 94 -7.92 -9.78 -20.29
CA ALA A 94 -8.92 -8.95 -19.62
C ALA A 94 -8.35 -7.60 -19.15
N VAL A 95 -7.11 -7.60 -18.65
CA VAL A 95 -6.42 -6.46 -18.05
C VAL A 95 -4.96 -6.41 -18.53
N PRO A 96 -4.66 -5.70 -19.63
CA PRO A 96 -3.33 -5.73 -20.26
C PRO A 96 -2.17 -5.28 -19.36
N GLU A 97 -2.45 -4.36 -18.44
CA GLU A 97 -1.45 -3.82 -17.49
C GLU A 97 -1.18 -4.76 -16.31
N ALA A 98 -1.84 -5.91 -16.22
CA ALA A 98 -1.67 -6.81 -15.09
C ALA A 98 -0.26 -7.43 -15.06
N ASP A 99 0.32 -7.54 -13.87
CA ASP A 99 1.66 -8.11 -13.71
C ASP A 99 1.81 -8.91 -12.42
N VAL A 100 2.75 -9.86 -12.40
CA VAL A 100 3.05 -10.66 -11.22
C VAL A 100 3.77 -9.78 -10.21
N THR A 101 3.17 -9.58 -9.04
CA THR A 101 3.79 -8.80 -7.96
C THR A 101 4.44 -9.67 -6.90
N ASN A 102 4.01 -10.93 -6.79
CA ASN A 102 4.58 -11.86 -5.83
C ASN A 102 4.38 -13.29 -6.32
N GLU A 103 5.46 -14.07 -6.33
CA GLU A 103 5.41 -15.49 -6.67
C GLU A 103 6.07 -16.31 -5.57
N LYS A 104 5.26 -17.07 -4.83
CA LYS A 104 5.70 -18.01 -3.82
C LYS A 104 5.53 -19.45 -4.33
N LYS A 105 6.00 -20.41 -3.54
CA LYS A 105 5.89 -21.85 -3.86
C LYS A 105 4.44 -22.32 -4.06
N HIS A 106 3.50 -21.85 -3.22
CA HIS A 106 2.11 -22.30 -3.21
C HIS A 106 1.10 -21.22 -3.62
N GLU A 107 1.56 -20.01 -3.93
CA GLU A 107 0.70 -18.86 -4.17
C GLU A 107 1.35 -17.98 -5.24
N VAL A 108 0.53 -17.40 -6.12
CA VAL A 108 0.95 -16.26 -6.95
C VAL A 108 -0.05 -15.13 -6.77
N THR A 109 0.47 -13.91 -6.66
CA THR A 109 -0.29 -12.67 -6.65
C THR A 109 -0.02 -11.91 -7.93
N ILE A 110 -1.09 -11.58 -8.65
CA ILE A 110 -1.07 -10.79 -9.86
C ILE A 110 -1.78 -9.47 -9.55
N SER A 111 -1.08 -8.34 -9.66
CA SER A 111 -1.74 -7.05 -9.57
C SER A 111 -2.39 -6.73 -10.90
N LEU A 112 -3.67 -6.40 -10.86
CA LEU A 112 -4.43 -6.01 -12.05
C LEU A 112 -4.13 -4.57 -12.46
N ASN A 113 -3.48 -3.79 -11.59
CA ASN A 113 -3.12 -2.40 -11.86
C ASN A 113 -4.29 -1.49 -12.31
N THR A 114 -5.52 -1.88 -11.98
CA THR A 114 -6.75 -1.16 -12.37
C THR A 114 -7.76 -1.12 -11.25
N PHE A 115 -8.63 -0.10 -11.28
CA PHE A 115 -9.84 0.02 -10.45
C PHE A 115 -11.11 -0.34 -11.24
N GLU A 116 -10.99 -0.58 -12.53
CA GLU A 116 -12.10 -0.99 -13.38
C GLU A 116 -12.35 -2.49 -13.26
N THR A 117 -13.60 -2.86 -13.05
CA THR A 117 -14.01 -4.27 -12.86
C THR A 117 -14.75 -4.86 -14.07
N ARG A 118 -14.92 -4.09 -15.16
CA ARG A 118 -15.77 -4.44 -16.32
C ARG A 118 -15.45 -5.82 -16.92
N ASN A 119 -14.17 -6.18 -16.96
CA ASN A 119 -13.72 -7.45 -17.56
C ASN A 119 -13.47 -8.56 -16.52
N PHE A 120 -13.73 -8.30 -15.23
CA PHE A 120 -13.40 -9.25 -14.16
C PHE A 120 -14.28 -10.49 -14.25
N GLU A 121 -15.57 -10.34 -14.55
CA GLU A 121 -16.50 -11.47 -14.65
C GLU A 121 -16.04 -12.48 -15.71
N THR A 122 -15.74 -12.01 -16.92
CA THR A 122 -15.23 -12.86 -18.01
C THR A 122 -13.89 -13.50 -17.63
N MET A 123 -12.98 -12.73 -17.03
CA MET A 123 -11.68 -13.24 -16.58
C MET A 123 -11.82 -14.36 -15.55
N PHE A 124 -12.65 -14.17 -14.51
CA PHE A 124 -12.85 -15.18 -13.47
C PHE A 124 -13.58 -16.41 -14.00
N LYS A 125 -14.51 -16.23 -14.94
CA LYS A 125 -15.16 -17.35 -15.62
C LYS A 125 -14.16 -18.19 -16.41
N GLU A 126 -13.31 -17.57 -17.23
CA GLU A 126 -12.27 -18.28 -17.98
C GLU A 126 -11.27 -18.99 -17.05
N LEU A 127 -10.86 -18.34 -15.95
CA LEU A 127 -9.97 -18.96 -14.95
C LEU A 127 -10.63 -20.13 -14.21
N ALA A 128 -11.94 -20.03 -13.93
CA ALA A 128 -12.70 -21.09 -13.26
C ALA A 128 -12.89 -22.32 -14.17
N GLU A 129 -13.20 -22.10 -15.45
CA GLU A 129 -13.34 -23.16 -16.46
C GLU A 129 -12.01 -23.88 -16.70
N ALA A 130 -10.90 -23.12 -16.76
CA ALA A 130 -9.56 -23.67 -16.99
C ALA A 130 -8.82 -24.05 -15.67
N LYS A 131 -9.48 -23.98 -14.52
CA LYS A 131 -8.86 -24.13 -13.19
C LYS A 131 -8.03 -25.41 -13.05
N LYS A 132 -8.59 -26.56 -13.46
CA LYS A 132 -7.91 -27.86 -13.42
C LYS A 132 -6.73 -27.95 -14.40
N SER A 133 -6.91 -27.49 -15.64
CA SER A 133 -5.87 -27.59 -16.69
C SER A 133 -4.70 -26.63 -16.50
N LEU A 134 -4.92 -25.55 -15.74
CA LEU A 134 -3.93 -24.55 -15.35
C LEU A 134 -3.23 -24.85 -14.03
N GLY A 135 -3.65 -25.88 -13.29
CA GLY A 135 -3.07 -26.22 -12.00
C GLY A 135 -3.36 -25.18 -10.91
N ILE A 136 -4.60 -24.65 -10.85
CA ILE A 136 -5.04 -23.69 -9.83
C ILE A 136 -5.90 -24.40 -8.76
N ALA A 137 -5.54 -24.26 -7.48
CA ALA A 137 -6.29 -24.81 -6.35
C ALA A 137 -7.44 -23.88 -5.92
N SER A 138 -7.19 -22.58 -5.84
CA SER A 138 -8.20 -21.56 -5.54
C SER A 138 -7.85 -20.23 -6.19
N THR A 139 -8.86 -19.37 -6.35
CA THR A 139 -8.74 -18.03 -6.92
C THR A 139 -9.48 -17.07 -6.00
N SER A 140 -8.83 -15.99 -5.60
CA SER A 140 -9.42 -14.94 -4.78
C SER A 140 -9.01 -13.56 -5.28
N VAL A 141 -9.76 -12.54 -4.85
CA VAL A 141 -9.53 -11.14 -5.22
C VAL A 141 -9.34 -10.34 -3.95
N THR A 142 -8.32 -9.51 -3.93
CA THR A 142 -8.05 -8.60 -2.82
C THR A 142 -7.89 -7.18 -3.33
N ILE A 143 -8.12 -6.21 -2.45
CA ILE A 143 -7.88 -4.80 -2.73
C ILE A 143 -6.40 -4.52 -2.46
N ALA A 144 -5.80 -3.66 -3.27
CA ALA A 144 -4.44 -3.21 -3.07
C ALA A 144 -4.27 -2.45 -1.74
N THR A 145 -3.14 -2.68 -1.13
CA THR A 145 -2.67 -2.11 0.14
C THR A 145 -1.58 -1.09 -0.13
N MET A 146 -1.20 -0.31 0.88
CA MET A 146 -0.01 0.55 0.80
C MET A 146 1.28 -0.24 0.56
N LYS A 147 1.30 -1.54 0.91
CA LYS A 147 2.39 -2.44 0.55
C LYS A 147 2.51 -2.61 -0.96
N ASP A 148 1.41 -2.68 -1.69
CA ASP A 148 1.43 -2.79 -3.16
C ASP A 148 1.95 -1.49 -3.79
N VAL A 149 1.57 -0.32 -3.26
CA VAL A 149 2.15 0.98 -3.64
C VAL A 149 3.66 0.99 -3.41
N TYR A 150 4.08 0.52 -2.23
CA TYR A 150 5.49 0.44 -1.86
C TYR A 150 6.29 -0.46 -2.81
N LEU A 151 5.81 -1.69 -3.07
CA LEU A 151 6.49 -2.63 -3.95
C LEU A 151 6.58 -2.12 -5.39
N LYS A 152 5.53 -1.45 -5.89
CA LYS A 152 5.49 -0.99 -7.28
C LYS A 152 6.42 0.18 -7.56
N TYR A 153 6.48 1.18 -6.67
CA TYR A 153 7.22 2.42 -6.93
C TYR A 153 8.39 2.64 -5.99
N VAL A 154 8.21 2.33 -4.71
CA VAL A 154 9.14 2.75 -3.67
C VAL A 154 10.42 1.90 -3.68
N TYR A 155 10.29 0.61 -4.01
CA TYR A 155 11.43 -0.27 -4.31
C TYR A 155 12.26 0.24 -5.49
N HIS A 156 11.60 0.81 -6.51
CA HIS A 156 12.27 1.34 -7.70
C HIS A 156 13.05 2.64 -7.44
N TYR A 157 12.61 3.45 -6.46
CA TYR A 157 13.25 4.73 -6.12
C TYR A 157 14.25 4.64 -4.95
N HIS A 158 14.54 3.45 -4.42
CA HIS A 158 15.30 3.26 -3.18
C HIS A 158 14.80 4.15 -2.02
N ALA A 159 13.48 4.37 -1.95
CA ALA A 159 12.94 5.27 -0.96
C ALA A 159 13.09 4.66 0.44
N THR A 160 13.58 5.48 1.35
CA THR A 160 14.06 5.00 2.64
C THR A 160 13.08 5.26 3.78
N PHE A 161 12.04 6.08 3.57
CA PHE A 161 11.13 6.46 4.66
C PHE A 161 9.69 6.72 4.18
N LEU A 162 8.72 6.10 4.85
CA LEU A 162 7.31 6.46 4.76
C LEU A 162 6.94 7.26 6.01
N PHE A 163 6.48 8.50 5.81
CA PHE A 163 5.88 9.29 6.88
C PHE A 163 4.37 9.19 6.78
N VAL A 164 3.77 8.72 7.85
CA VAL A 164 2.33 8.64 8.05
C VAL A 164 1.91 9.87 8.86
N TYR A 165 1.02 10.67 8.28
CA TYR A 165 0.45 11.82 8.94
C TYR A 165 -1.00 11.48 9.36
N VAL A 166 -1.26 11.56 10.66
CA VAL A 166 -2.60 11.35 11.22
C VAL A 166 -3.15 12.71 11.66
N ASN A 167 -4.17 13.13 10.92
CA ASN A 167 -5.05 14.30 11.04
C ASN A 167 -4.50 15.71 11.25
N VAL A 168 -5.05 16.62 10.43
CA VAL A 168 -4.98 18.06 10.54
C VAL A 168 -6.37 18.52 11.00
N GLY A 169 -6.52 18.85 12.29
CA GLY A 169 -7.63 19.72 12.69
C GLY A 169 -7.51 21.02 11.87
N GLN A 170 -8.49 21.28 11.01
CA GLN A 170 -8.63 22.46 10.13
C GLN A 170 -7.46 23.47 10.17
N TRP A 171 -6.42 23.23 9.38
CA TRP A 171 -5.60 24.32 8.89
C TRP A 171 -6.09 24.62 7.48
N GLY A 172 -6.67 25.81 7.27
CA GLY A 172 -7.05 26.33 5.97
C GLY A 172 -5.82 26.62 5.10
N LEU A 173 -5.00 25.61 4.84
CA LEU A 173 -3.80 25.69 4.03
C LEU A 173 -4.00 24.78 2.83
N SER A 174 -4.04 25.38 1.64
CA SER A 174 -3.98 24.67 0.37
C SER A 174 -2.81 23.69 0.38
N ALA A 175 -2.99 22.53 -0.29
CA ALA A 175 -2.00 21.47 -0.42
C ALA A 175 -0.60 21.95 -0.89
N ASP A 176 -0.50 23.16 -1.44
CA ASP A 176 0.72 23.82 -1.88
C ASP A 176 1.56 24.50 -0.77
N THR A 177 1.02 24.65 0.46
CA THR A 177 1.63 25.49 1.51
C THR A 177 2.35 24.71 2.61
N VAL A 178 2.51 23.39 2.49
CA VAL A 178 3.55 22.69 3.26
C VAL A 178 4.85 22.76 2.45
N ARG A 179 5.56 23.90 2.52
CA ARG A 179 6.95 23.98 2.04
C ARG A 179 7.84 23.14 2.95
N MET A 180 7.88 21.83 2.68
CA MET A 180 8.84 20.86 3.24
C MET A 180 10.28 21.08 2.73
N HIS A 181 10.68 22.31 2.43
CA HIS A 181 12.03 22.63 1.97
C HIS A 181 13.06 22.73 3.12
N SER A 182 12.65 22.67 4.39
CA SER A 182 13.58 22.86 5.53
C SER A 182 13.64 21.72 6.54
N ILE A 183 12.89 20.62 6.37
CA ILE A 183 13.02 19.46 7.27
C ILE A 183 14.24 18.63 6.86
N ARG A 184 15.45 19.11 7.21
CA ARG A 184 16.67 18.28 7.23
C ARG A 184 16.65 17.42 8.49
N ILE A 185 16.11 16.22 8.36
CA ILE A 185 16.22 15.20 9.41
C ILE A 185 17.60 14.55 9.30
N THR A 186 18.58 15.13 9.99
CA THR A 186 19.79 14.38 10.37
C THR A 186 19.42 13.37 11.45
N LYS A 187 20.06 12.19 11.47
CA LYS A 187 19.83 11.01 12.36
C LYS A 187 19.78 11.27 13.88
N SER A 188 19.86 12.51 14.34
CA SER A 188 19.65 12.94 15.72
C SER A 188 18.48 13.92 15.74
N PHE A 189 17.28 13.43 16.06
CA PHE A 189 16.08 14.25 16.15
C PHE A 189 16.13 15.11 17.43
N SER A 190 16.52 16.39 17.29
CA SER A 190 16.05 17.47 18.14
C SER A 190 15.14 18.35 17.28
N CYS A 191 13.84 18.23 17.50
CA CYS A 191 12.84 19.00 16.78
C CYS A 191 12.81 20.44 17.34
N ARG A 192 13.45 21.38 16.64
CA ARG A 192 13.17 22.82 16.81
C ARG A 192 12.38 23.30 15.61
N ILE A 193 11.08 23.47 15.81
CA ILE A 193 10.22 24.23 14.91
C ILE A 193 10.50 25.71 15.21
N PHE A 194 11.24 26.38 14.33
CA PHE A 194 11.36 27.84 14.40
C PHE A 194 10.15 28.47 13.71
N SER A 195 9.55 29.44 14.42
CA SER A 195 8.46 30.32 14.04
C SER A 195 8.69 31.07 12.74
#